data_AF-A0AAU7XMF9-F1
#
_entry.id   AF-A0AAU7XMF9-F1
#
_cell.length_a   1.000
_cell.length_b   1.000
_cell.length_c   1.000
_cell.angle_alpha   90.00
_cell.angle_beta   90.00
_cell.angle_gamma   90.00
#
_symmetry.space_group_name_H-M   'P 1'
#
loop_
_entity.id
_entity.type
_entity.pdbx_description
1 polymer ?
#
loop_
_entity_poly.entity_id
_entity_poly.type
_entity_poly.pdbx_seq_one_letter_code
_entity_poly.pdbx_strand_id
1 'polypeptide(L)'
;MLSYQHAYHAGNFADVHKHLTLYTVINYLLRKKTAITYVDTHAGRGLYPLNAQETQRLQEYREGIGPLWQARNELNDPLLIAWQAAVATAQASSATLTHYPGSPWWLSHSLREQDQLRLFELHPGEHEQLSTQELPANAQRVFGDGLAGLEAMLPAITPRLCVLIDPSYERKVEYQEVADTVAYTLEKARHAVVLIWYPLLPAGHHHTLLDALKESGQRKIWRSELLLREPGEQVHGMFGSGMVVINPPWGLDERLAAAMAEITPLLGSSSRYQADWWVGE
;
A
#
# COMPACT_ATOMS: atom_id res chain seq x y z
N MET A 1 10.01 -8.46 -19.72
CA MET A 1 10.69 -9.16 -18.62
C MET A 1 10.36 -8.36 -17.39
N LEU A 2 9.66 -8.94 -16.41
CA LEU A 2 9.39 -8.28 -15.13
C LEU A 2 10.73 -8.25 -14.38
N SER A 3 11.31 -7.07 -14.22
CA SER A 3 12.65 -6.94 -13.63
C SER A 3 12.60 -6.41 -12.20
N TYR A 4 11.50 -5.75 -11.84
CA TYR A 4 11.27 -5.25 -10.51
C TYR A 4 10.99 -6.38 -9.52
N GLN A 5 11.74 -6.39 -8.42
CA GLN A 5 11.47 -7.24 -7.27
C GLN A 5 11.39 -6.37 -6.03
N HIS A 6 10.27 -6.43 -5.33
CA HIS A 6 10.01 -5.54 -4.21
C HIS A 6 10.98 -5.75 -3.03
N ALA A 7 11.60 -6.92 -2.91
CA ALA A 7 12.55 -7.23 -1.83
C ALA A 7 13.76 -6.29 -1.74
N TYR A 8 14.19 -5.65 -2.83
CA TYR A 8 15.26 -4.66 -2.77
C TYR A 8 14.86 -3.39 -2.01
N HIS A 9 13.56 -3.09 -1.95
CA HIS A 9 12.99 -1.84 -1.45
C HIS A 9 12.17 -2.03 -0.15
N ALA A 10 12.06 -3.27 0.32
CA ALA A 10 11.18 -3.63 1.43
C ALA A 10 11.45 -2.79 2.68
N GLY A 11 10.39 -2.16 3.19
CA GLY A 11 10.43 -1.36 4.40
C GLY A 11 10.95 0.06 4.21
N ASN A 12 11.15 0.54 2.98
CA ASN A 12 11.50 1.94 2.72
C ASN A 12 10.38 2.91 3.13
N PHE A 13 10.63 4.22 3.00
CA PHE A 13 9.66 5.26 3.37
C PHE A 13 8.33 5.17 2.60
N ALA A 14 8.35 4.71 1.34
CA ALA A 14 7.15 4.57 0.51
C ALA A 14 6.28 3.41 1.01
N ASP A 15 6.93 2.33 1.43
CA ASP A 15 6.30 1.18 2.07
C ASP A 15 5.65 1.56 3.41
N VAL A 16 6.30 2.39 4.21
CA VAL A 16 5.72 2.93 5.46
C VAL A 16 4.45 3.72 5.14
N HIS A 17 4.52 4.66 4.19
CA HIS A 17 3.37 5.47 3.79
C HIS A 17 2.20 4.61 3.27
N LYS A 18 2.49 3.66 2.38
CA LYS A 18 1.50 2.73 1.81
C LYS A 18 0.85 1.86 2.88
N HIS A 19 1.65 1.16 3.68
CA HIS A 19 1.12 0.19 4.65
C HIS A 19 0.45 0.84 5.86
N LEU A 20 0.88 2.04 6.27
CA LEU A 20 0.16 2.81 7.28
C LEU A 20 -1.22 3.27 6.77
N THR A 21 -1.29 3.74 5.52
CA THR A 21 -2.56 4.09 4.87
C THR A 21 -3.49 2.87 4.78
N LEU A 22 -2.96 1.75 4.29
CA LEU A 22 -3.68 0.47 4.19
C LEU A 22 -4.19 0.01 5.56
N TYR A 23 -3.34 0.00 6.58
CA TYR A 23 -3.69 -0.38 7.95
C TYR A 23 -4.80 0.51 8.51
N THR A 24 -4.73 1.82 8.27
CA THR A 24 -5.76 2.78 8.71
C THR A 24 -7.12 2.47 8.09
N VAL A 25 -7.14 2.20 6.77
CA VAL A 25 -8.37 1.83 6.05
C VAL A 25 -8.94 0.50 6.55
N ILE A 26 -8.12 -0.54 6.68
CA ILE A 26 -8.54 -1.86 7.17
C ILE A 26 -9.20 -1.74 8.56
N ASN A 27 -8.52 -1.08 9.51
CA ASN A 27 -9.05 -0.93 10.87
C ASN A 27 -10.38 -0.18 10.92
N TYR A 28 -10.58 0.80 10.05
CA TYR A 28 -11.88 1.47 9.95
C TYR A 28 -12.95 0.53 9.40
N LEU A 29 -12.66 -0.19 8.32
CA LEU A 29 -13.64 -1.08 7.67
C LEU A 29 -14.09 -2.21 8.60
N LEU A 30 -13.20 -2.71 9.47
CA LEU A 30 -13.49 -3.78 10.42
C LEU A 30 -14.49 -3.38 11.52
N ARG A 31 -14.78 -2.09 11.71
CA ARG A 31 -15.80 -1.60 12.67
C ARG A 31 -17.22 -2.10 12.35
N LYS A 32 -17.50 -2.41 11.08
CA LYS A 32 -18.78 -3.00 10.67
C LYS A 32 -18.64 -4.53 10.54
N LYS A 33 -19.68 -5.25 10.97
CA LYS A 33 -19.73 -6.73 10.93
C LYS A 33 -19.90 -7.32 9.52
N THR A 34 -20.38 -6.53 8.55
CA THR A 34 -20.62 -6.98 7.18
C THR A 34 -19.34 -7.53 6.52
N ALA A 35 -19.44 -8.53 5.67
CA ALA A 35 -18.28 -9.10 4.99
C ALA A 35 -17.59 -8.09 4.05
N ILE A 36 -16.29 -8.28 3.82
CA ILE A 36 -15.45 -7.52 2.88
C ILE A 36 -14.68 -8.50 2.00
N THR A 37 -14.64 -8.24 0.70
CA THR A 37 -13.61 -8.80 -0.18
C THR A 37 -12.46 -7.82 -0.25
N TYR A 38 -11.29 -8.28 0.12
CA TYR A 38 -10.02 -7.59 -0.07
C TYR A 38 -9.34 -8.10 -1.34
N VAL A 39 -8.79 -7.18 -2.12
CA VAL A 39 -8.00 -7.50 -3.31
C VAL A 39 -6.67 -6.78 -3.22
N ASP A 40 -5.58 -7.52 -3.37
CA ASP A 40 -4.24 -6.98 -3.63
C ASP A 40 -3.85 -7.38 -5.05
N THR A 41 -3.76 -6.40 -5.94
CA THR A 41 -3.47 -6.65 -7.36
C THR A 41 -1.99 -6.92 -7.64
N HIS A 42 -1.10 -6.57 -6.70
CA HIS A 42 0.35 -6.68 -6.87
C HIS A 42 0.99 -7.09 -5.54
N ALA A 43 0.71 -8.33 -5.12
CA ALA A 43 0.94 -8.81 -3.77
C ALA A 43 2.43 -8.94 -3.37
N GLY A 44 3.34 -9.10 -4.34
CA GLY A 44 4.73 -9.46 -4.06
C GLY A 44 4.83 -10.79 -3.30
N ARG A 45 5.90 -10.95 -2.52
CA ARG A 45 6.17 -12.18 -1.74
C ARG A 45 5.54 -12.21 -0.34
N GLY A 46 4.80 -11.18 0.06
CA GLY A 46 4.06 -11.13 1.32
C GLY A 46 4.87 -10.68 2.55
N LEU A 47 5.92 -11.40 2.94
CA LEU A 47 6.76 -11.06 4.10
C LEU A 47 8.23 -11.03 3.68
N TYR A 48 8.96 -9.98 4.08
CA TYR A 48 10.31 -9.69 3.58
C TYR A 48 11.36 -9.84 4.69
N PRO A 49 12.22 -10.86 4.66
CA PRO A 49 13.36 -10.93 5.57
C PRO A 49 14.33 -9.78 5.30
N LEU A 50 14.66 -9.00 6.32
CA LEU A 50 15.56 -7.87 6.17
C LEU A 50 17.01 -8.31 5.96
N ASN A 51 17.37 -9.52 6.37
CA ASN A 51 18.69 -10.12 6.13
C ASN A 51 18.81 -10.84 4.77
N ALA A 52 17.74 -10.87 3.95
CA ALA A 52 17.81 -11.45 2.62
C ALA A 52 18.84 -10.72 1.75
N GLN A 53 19.45 -11.44 0.79
CA GLN A 53 20.52 -10.90 -0.04
C GLN A 53 20.06 -9.66 -0.81
N GLU A 54 18.84 -9.68 -1.35
CA GLU A 54 18.24 -8.58 -2.10
C GLU A 54 18.05 -7.35 -1.22
N THR A 55 17.39 -7.49 -0.07
CA THR A 55 17.16 -6.41 0.89
C THR A 55 18.48 -5.80 1.37
N GLN A 56 19.50 -6.62 1.59
CA GLN A 56 20.81 -6.17 2.05
C GLN A 56 21.62 -5.43 0.99
N ARG A 57 21.24 -5.48 -0.30
CA ARG A 57 21.94 -4.70 -1.35
C ARG A 57 21.69 -3.21 -1.24
N LEU A 58 20.45 -2.79 -0.95
CA LEU A 58 20.08 -1.37 -0.86
C LEU A 58 19.83 -0.92 0.58
N GLN A 59 19.34 -1.81 1.44
CA GLN A 59 19.06 -1.52 2.86
C GLN A 59 18.11 -0.33 3.07
N GLU A 60 17.20 -0.07 2.13
CA GLU A 60 16.31 1.11 2.17
C GLU A 60 15.41 1.14 3.42
N TYR A 61 15.18 -0.01 4.06
CA TYR A 61 14.47 -0.08 5.35
C TYR A 61 15.11 0.82 6.44
N ARG A 62 16.40 1.15 6.33
CA ARG A 62 17.10 2.05 7.25
C ARG A 62 16.68 3.51 7.10
N GLU A 63 16.13 3.89 5.95
CA GLU A 63 15.56 5.21 5.67
C GLU A 63 14.01 5.18 5.68
N GLY A 64 13.42 4.07 6.15
CA GLY A 64 11.98 3.87 6.25
C GLY A 64 11.57 3.37 7.63
N ILE A 65 11.22 2.09 7.74
CA ILE A 65 10.75 1.48 9.00
C ILE A 65 11.79 1.51 10.14
N GLY A 66 13.08 1.54 9.84
CA GLY A 66 14.16 1.46 10.83
C GLY A 66 14.09 2.52 11.93
N PRO A 67 14.12 3.83 11.58
CA PRO A 67 13.96 4.92 12.54
C PRO A 67 12.66 4.84 13.34
N LEU A 68 11.55 4.49 12.69
CA LEU A 68 10.24 4.35 13.34
C LEU A 68 10.28 3.22 14.37
N TRP A 69 10.86 2.08 14.03
CA TRP A 69 11.04 0.95 14.95
C TRP A 69 11.89 1.33 16.16
N GLN A 70 12.96 2.10 15.95
CA GLN A 70 13.82 2.57 17.05
C GLN A 70 13.05 3.51 18.00
N ALA A 71 12.30 4.46 17.44
CA ALA A 71 11.50 5.44 18.18
C ALA A 71 10.15 4.91 18.67
N ARG A 72 9.82 3.61 18.51
CA ARG A 72 8.47 3.07 18.74
C ARG A 72 7.89 3.27 20.14
N ASN A 73 8.74 3.47 21.15
CA ASN A 73 8.32 3.75 22.53
C ASN A 73 8.12 5.26 22.81
N GLU A 74 8.51 6.12 21.87
CA GLU A 74 8.41 7.58 21.93
C GLU A 74 7.22 8.11 21.12
N LEU A 75 6.62 7.26 20.26
CA LEU A 75 5.42 7.58 19.49
C LEU A 75 4.22 7.72 20.41
N ASN A 76 3.41 8.76 20.18
CA ASN A 76 2.26 9.07 21.02
C ASN A 76 0.93 8.89 20.27
N ASP A 77 0.96 8.97 18.94
CA ASP A 77 -0.23 8.78 18.11
C ASP A 77 -0.80 7.35 18.26
N PRO A 78 -2.10 7.19 18.60
CA PRO A 78 -2.70 5.88 18.82
C PRO A 78 -2.68 4.96 17.59
N LEU A 79 -2.76 5.51 16.38
CA LEU A 79 -2.70 4.73 15.15
C LEU A 79 -1.28 4.18 14.96
N LEU A 80 -0.25 4.98 15.23
CA LEU A 80 1.15 4.53 15.19
C LEU A 80 1.48 3.47 16.23
N ILE A 81 1.01 3.64 17.47
CA ILE A 81 1.21 2.65 18.53
C ILE A 81 0.60 1.31 18.12
N ALA A 82 -0.64 1.31 17.61
CA ALA A 82 -1.32 0.10 17.15
C ALA A 82 -0.62 -0.52 15.93
N TRP A 83 -0.18 0.29 14.98
CA TRP A 83 0.55 -0.16 13.79
C TRP A 83 1.88 -0.80 14.16
N GLN A 84 2.68 -0.18 15.04
CA GLN A 84 3.94 -0.75 15.52
C GLN A 84 3.74 -2.03 16.33
N ALA A 85 2.68 -2.09 17.13
CA ALA A 85 2.31 -3.33 17.82
C ALA A 85 2.03 -4.47 16.82
N ALA A 86 1.36 -4.18 15.71
CA ALA A 86 1.16 -5.15 14.63
C ALA A 86 2.47 -5.50 13.90
N VAL A 87 3.33 -4.53 13.58
CA VAL A 87 4.68 -4.83 13.01
C VAL A 87 5.46 -5.76 13.94
N ALA A 88 5.34 -5.59 15.26
CA ALA A 88 6.01 -6.42 16.25
C ALA A 88 5.51 -7.88 16.25
N THR A 89 4.27 -8.17 15.86
CA THR A 89 3.77 -9.55 15.76
C THR A 89 4.33 -10.30 14.55
N ALA A 90 4.84 -9.59 13.55
CA ALA A 90 5.56 -10.18 12.41
C ALA A 90 7.00 -10.61 12.76
N GLN A 91 7.47 -10.34 13.99
CA GLN A 91 8.83 -10.64 14.42
C GLN A 91 8.86 -11.87 15.34
N ALA A 92 9.97 -12.63 15.30
CA ALA A 92 10.21 -13.69 16.28
C ALA A 92 10.37 -13.16 17.71
N SER A 93 10.84 -11.91 17.85
CA SER A 93 10.95 -11.19 19.11
C SER A 93 10.62 -9.72 18.88
N SER A 94 9.80 -9.13 19.76
CA SER A 94 9.43 -7.71 19.71
C SER A 94 10.60 -6.74 19.98
N ALA A 95 11.78 -7.26 20.33
CA ALA A 95 12.99 -6.47 20.51
C ALA A 95 13.67 -6.13 19.17
N THR A 96 13.58 -7.00 18.16
CA THR A 96 14.42 -6.93 16.96
C THR A 96 13.59 -6.93 15.69
N LEU A 97 13.83 -5.94 14.84
CA LEU A 97 13.25 -5.88 13.51
C LEU A 97 14.02 -6.84 12.58
N THR A 98 13.37 -7.92 12.16
CA THR A 98 13.95 -8.97 11.33
C THR A 98 13.24 -9.12 9.99
N HIS A 99 11.95 -8.78 9.94
CA HIS A 99 11.11 -8.87 8.77
C HIS A 99 10.31 -7.58 8.59
N TYR A 100 10.04 -7.23 7.33
CA TYR A 100 9.06 -6.20 6.99
C TYR A 100 7.78 -6.86 6.44
N PRO A 101 6.60 -6.61 7.04
CA PRO A 101 5.33 -7.10 6.53
C PRO A 101 4.86 -6.32 5.29
N GLY A 102 4.70 -7.03 4.18
CA GLY A 102 4.07 -6.53 2.96
C GLY A 102 2.55 -6.49 3.04
N SER A 103 1.88 -5.94 2.03
CA SER A 103 0.42 -5.82 1.98
C SER A 103 -0.33 -7.16 2.14
N PRO A 104 0.13 -8.33 1.62
CA PRO A 104 -0.53 -9.59 1.90
C PRO A 104 -0.56 -9.96 3.38
N TRP A 105 0.50 -9.62 4.13
CA TRP A 105 0.54 -9.85 5.57
C TRP A 105 -0.50 -9.00 6.27
N TRP A 106 -0.54 -7.68 5.98
CA TRP A 106 -1.52 -6.76 6.57
C TRP A 106 -2.97 -7.17 6.32
N LEU A 107 -3.27 -7.58 5.09
CA LEU A 107 -4.61 -7.99 4.67
C LEU A 107 -5.01 -9.33 5.28
N SER A 108 -4.13 -10.32 5.28
CA SER A 108 -4.42 -11.66 5.80
C SER A 108 -4.51 -11.71 7.33
N HIS A 109 -3.67 -10.96 8.04
CA HIS A 109 -3.67 -10.93 9.51
C HIS A 109 -4.90 -10.22 10.08
N SER A 110 -5.57 -9.39 9.26
CA SER A 110 -6.78 -8.66 9.62
C SER A 110 -8.07 -9.34 9.13
N LEU A 111 -7.95 -10.49 8.45
CA LEU A 111 -9.05 -11.16 7.77
C LEU A 111 -9.94 -11.91 8.77
N ARG A 112 -11.25 -11.65 8.74
CA ARG A 112 -12.24 -12.41 9.54
C ARG A 112 -12.82 -13.56 8.74
N GLU A 113 -13.45 -14.53 9.38
CA GLU A 113 -14.01 -15.73 8.73
C GLU A 113 -14.99 -15.41 7.59
N GLN A 114 -15.80 -14.36 7.72
CA GLN A 114 -16.76 -13.95 6.70
C GLN A 114 -16.17 -13.13 5.55
N ASP A 115 -14.93 -12.64 5.70
CA ASP A 115 -14.26 -11.85 4.67
C ASP A 115 -13.65 -12.77 3.59
N GLN A 116 -13.17 -12.18 2.50
CA GLN A 116 -12.45 -12.90 1.44
C GLN A 116 -11.20 -12.12 1.08
N LEU A 117 -10.12 -12.81 0.70
CA LEU A 117 -8.90 -12.18 0.21
C LEU A 117 -8.48 -12.79 -1.13
N ARG A 118 -8.12 -11.92 -2.09
CA ARG A 118 -7.49 -12.27 -3.37
C ARG A 118 -6.15 -11.56 -3.47
N LEU A 119 -5.10 -12.32 -3.69
CA LEU A 119 -3.73 -11.83 -3.83
C LEU A 119 -3.23 -12.22 -5.22
N PHE A 120 -2.99 -11.24 -6.08
CA PHE A 120 -2.47 -11.44 -7.43
C PHE A 120 -0.98 -11.13 -7.47
N GLU A 121 -0.20 -11.98 -8.14
CA GLU A 121 1.21 -11.76 -8.39
C GLU A 121 1.60 -12.35 -9.75
N LEU A 122 2.26 -11.54 -10.60
CA LEU A 122 2.60 -11.92 -11.97
C LEU A 122 4.07 -12.37 -12.11
N HIS A 123 4.94 -11.98 -11.19
CA HIS A 123 6.34 -12.40 -11.16
C HIS A 123 6.45 -13.81 -10.57
N PRO A 124 6.95 -14.81 -11.34
CA PRO A 124 6.93 -16.21 -10.93
C PRO A 124 7.71 -16.47 -9.63
N GLY A 125 8.87 -15.83 -9.46
CA GLY A 125 9.67 -15.96 -8.24
C GLY A 125 9.01 -15.32 -7.01
N GLU A 126 8.29 -14.20 -7.15
CA GLU A 126 7.60 -13.59 -6.00
C GLU A 126 6.38 -14.43 -5.64
N HIS A 127 5.65 -14.95 -6.64
CA HIS A 127 4.51 -15.84 -6.42
C HIS A 127 4.91 -17.16 -5.76
N GLU A 128 6.07 -17.73 -6.12
CA GLU A 128 6.61 -18.92 -5.46
C GLU A 128 6.86 -18.65 -3.97
N GLN A 129 7.49 -17.52 -3.64
CA GLN A 129 7.70 -17.09 -2.24
C GLN A 129 6.38 -16.77 -1.51
N LEU A 130 5.42 -16.13 -2.19
CA LEU A 130 4.10 -15.87 -1.61
C LEU A 130 3.38 -17.18 -1.25
N SER A 131 3.60 -18.23 -2.05
CA SER A 131 3.01 -19.54 -1.86
C SER A 131 3.55 -20.29 -0.64
N THR A 132 4.73 -19.92 -0.12
CA THR A 132 5.28 -20.49 1.13
C THR A 132 4.72 -19.83 2.39
N GLN A 133 4.02 -18.69 2.28
CA GLN A 133 3.41 -18.03 3.43
C GLN A 133 2.25 -18.87 3.98
N GLU A 134 1.93 -18.73 5.26
CA GLU A 134 0.66 -19.27 5.78
C GLU A 134 -0.44 -18.23 5.55
N LEU A 135 -1.59 -18.66 5.03
CA LEU A 135 -2.75 -17.80 4.80
C LEU A 135 -4.02 -18.43 5.35
N PRO A 136 -4.99 -17.62 5.80
CA PRO A 136 -6.33 -18.11 6.18
C PRO A 136 -7.01 -18.86 5.03
N ALA A 137 -7.92 -19.78 5.35
CA ALA A 137 -8.63 -20.60 4.36
C ALA A 137 -9.48 -19.79 3.36
N ASN A 138 -9.88 -18.57 3.75
CA ASN A 138 -10.64 -17.62 2.94
C ASN A 138 -9.75 -16.62 2.17
N ALA A 139 -8.45 -16.89 2.07
CA ALA A 139 -7.51 -16.18 1.21
C ALA A 139 -7.07 -17.05 0.03
N GLN A 140 -6.99 -16.46 -1.16
CA GLN A 140 -6.55 -17.14 -2.38
C GLN A 140 -5.41 -16.36 -3.04
N ARG A 141 -4.36 -17.08 -3.40
CA ARG A 141 -3.27 -16.60 -4.26
C ARG A 141 -3.60 -16.90 -5.71
N VAL A 142 -3.28 -15.97 -6.59
CA VAL A 142 -3.51 -16.10 -8.02
C VAL A 142 -2.22 -15.69 -8.74
N PHE A 143 -1.61 -16.64 -9.43
CA PHE A 143 -0.51 -16.35 -10.35
C PHE A 143 -1.09 -15.76 -11.63
N GLY A 144 -0.94 -14.45 -11.83
CA GLY A 144 -1.54 -13.76 -12.96
C GLY A 144 -1.58 -12.25 -12.80
N ASP A 145 -2.08 -11.60 -13.85
CA ASP A 145 -2.25 -10.15 -13.90
C ASP A 145 -3.35 -9.72 -12.94
N GLY A 146 -3.01 -8.86 -11.96
CA GLY A 146 -3.96 -8.44 -10.94
C GLY A 146 -4.96 -7.39 -11.37
N LEU A 147 -4.66 -6.56 -12.37
CA LEU A 147 -5.63 -5.62 -12.92
C LEU A 147 -6.70 -6.38 -13.69
N ALA A 148 -6.28 -7.26 -14.61
CA ALA A 148 -7.20 -8.13 -15.36
C ALA A 148 -7.96 -9.08 -14.42
N GLY A 149 -7.27 -9.60 -13.39
CA GLY A 149 -7.86 -10.47 -12.37
C GLY A 149 -8.95 -9.77 -11.54
N LEU A 150 -8.73 -8.51 -11.17
CA LEU A 150 -9.73 -7.67 -10.51
C LEU A 150 -10.96 -7.47 -11.41
N GLU A 151 -10.78 -7.10 -12.67
CA GLU A 151 -11.90 -6.88 -13.59
C GLU A 151 -12.74 -8.15 -13.79
N ALA A 152 -12.08 -9.30 -13.92
CA ALA A 152 -12.73 -10.59 -14.14
C ALA A 152 -13.54 -11.09 -12.93
N MET A 153 -13.16 -10.71 -11.70
CA MET A 153 -13.85 -11.14 -10.49
C MET A 153 -15.01 -10.23 -10.06
N LEU A 154 -15.20 -9.09 -10.74
CA LEU A 154 -16.25 -8.14 -10.40
C LEU A 154 -17.59 -8.51 -11.06
N PRO A 155 -18.73 -8.32 -10.35
CA PRO A 155 -18.83 -7.77 -8.99
C PRO A 155 -18.43 -8.78 -7.90
N ALA A 156 -17.86 -8.29 -6.81
CA ALA A 156 -17.51 -9.12 -5.65
C ALA A 156 -18.76 -9.72 -4.98
N ILE A 157 -18.63 -10.94 -4.44
CA ILE A 157 -19.73 -11.66 -3.77
C ILE A 157 -20.14 -11.00 -2.45
N THR A 158 -19.20 -10.37 -1.76
CA THR A 158 -19.44 -9.69 -0.48
C THR A 158 -20.01 -8.28 -0.70
N PRO A 159 -20.78 -7.73 0.26
CA PRO A 159 -21.41 -6.41 0.13
C PRO A 159 -20.43 -5.23 0.23
N ARG A 160 -19.14 -5.47 0.46
CA ARG A 160 -18.09 -4.46 0.53
C ARG A 160 -16.86 -4.94 -0.21
N LEU A 161 -16.14 -4.01 -0.83
CA LEU A 161 -14.91 -4.25 -1.57
C LEU A 161 -13.84 -3.25 -1.13
N CYS A 162 -12.64 -3.74 -0.85
CA CYS A 162 -11.45 -2.95 -0.59
C CYS A 162 -10.33 -3.44 -1.49
N VAL A 163 -9.79 -2.57 -2.35
CA VAL A 163 -8.79 -2.92 -3.36
C VAL A 163 -7.51 -2.12 -3.10
N LEU A 164 -6.36 -2.79 -3.11
CA LEU A 164 -5.05 -2.18 -3.21
C LEU A 164 -4.47 -2.38 -4.62
N ILE A 165 -4.04 -1.28 -5.22
CA ILE A 165 -3.35 -1.24 -6.52
C ILE A 165 -1.96 -0.64 -6.33
N ASP A 166 -0.94 -1.50 -6.47
CA ASP A 166 0.47 -1.18 -6.17
C ASP A 166 1.43 -1.74 -7.22
N PRO A 167 1.29 -1.37 -8.51
CA PRO A 167 2.19 -1.87 -9.55
C PRO A 167 3.60 -1.30 -9.37
N SER A 168 4.57 -1.95 -10.00
CA SER A 168 5.96 -1.47 -10.04
C SER A 168 6.15 -0.20 -10.87
N TYR A 169 5.20 0.12 -11.76
CA TYR A 169 5.30 1.20 -12.75
C TYR A 169 6.55 1.10 -13.65
N GLU A 170 6.97 -0.14 -13.96
CA GLU A 170 8.06 -0.41 -14.92
C GLU A 170 7.69 0.05 -16.33
N ARG A 171 6.40 0.03 -16.67
CA ARG A 171 5.90 0.49 -17.97
C ARG A 171 5.10 1.77 -17.80
N LYS A 172 5.40 2.78 -18.64
CA LYS A 172 4.65 4.05 -18.63
C LYS A 172 3.14 3.89 -18.86
N VAL A 173 2.73 2.84 -19.57
CA VAL A 173 1.31 2.55 -19.82
C VAL A 173 0.56 2.10 -18.57
N GLU A 174 1.25 1.61 -17.53
CA GLU A 174 0.64 1.13 -16.29
C GLU A 174 -0.12 2.24 -15.55
N TYR A 175 0.33 3.49 -15.66
CA TYR A 175 -0.41 4.62 -15.07
C TYR A 175 -1.81 4.79 -15.65
N GLN A 176 -1.97 4.56 -16.96
CA GLN A 176 -3.29 4.62 -17.61
C GLN A 176 -4.08 3.33 -17.37
N GLU A 177 -3.44 2.16 -17.48
CA GLU A 177 -4.09 0.86 -17.21
C GLU A 177 -4.69 0.82 -15.79
N VAL A 178 -3.99 1.36 -14.78
CA VAL A 178 -4.51 1.52 -13.42
C VAL A 178 -5.74 2.42 -13.40
N ALA A 179 -5.70 3.59 -14.05
CA ALA A 179 -6.85 4.51 -14.07
C ALA A 179 -8.08 3.87 -14.72
N ASP A 180 -7.89 3.13 -15.82
CA ASP A 180 -8.95 2.44 -16.55
C ASP A 180 -9.58 1.33 -15.70
N THR A 181 -8.75 0.49 -15.06
CA THR A 181 -9.23 -0.57 -14.16
C THR A 181 -9.95 -0.01 -12.93
N VAL A 182 -9.53 1.15 -12.41
CA VAL A 182 -10.23 1.84 -11.32
C VAL A 182 -11.61 2.33 -11.78
N ALA A 183 -11.69 2.94 -12.97
CA ALA A 183 -12.95 3.38 -13.53
C ALA A 183 -13.93 2.20 -13.73
N TYR A 184 -13.46 1.10 -14.29
CA TYR A 184 -14.25 -0.14 -14.42
C TYR A 184 -14.69 -0.69 -13.05
N THR A 185 -13.78 -0.70 -12.08
CA THR A 185 -14.06 -1.18 -10.71
C THR A 185 -15.19 -0.38 -10.08
N LEU A 186 -15.15 0.94 -10.17
CA LEU A 186 -16.17 1.83 -9.60
C LEU A 186 -17.49 1.81 -10.39
N GLU A 187 -17.47 1.48 -11.69
CA GLU A 187 -18.69 1.21 -12.45
C GLU A 187 -19.43 -0.01 -11.89
N LYS A 188 -18.71 -1.12 -11.64
CA LYS A 188 -19.30 -2.37 -11.13
C LYS A 188 -19.56 -2.36 -9.62
N ALA A 189 -18.75 -1.63 -8.86
CA ALA A 189 -18.80 -1.56 -7.41
C ALA A 189 -18.57 -0.12 -6.93
N ARG A 190 -19.56 0.76 -7.14
CA ARG A 190 -19.51 2.20 -6.77
C ARG A 190 -19.11 2.50 -5.32
N HIS A 191 -19.33 1.55 -4.41
CA HIS A 191 -19.03 1.69 -2.99
C HIS A 191 -17.64 1.17 -2.60
N ALA A 192 -16.86 0.66 -3.56
CA ALA A 192 -15.54 0.11 -3.31
C ALA A 192 -14.61 1.19 -2.74
N VAL A 193 -13.81 0.81 -1.74
CA VAL A 193 -12.68 1.61 -1.29
C VAL A 193 -11.47 1.16 -2.09
N VAL A 194 -10.89 2.07 -2.88
CA VAL A 194 -9.76 1.74 -3.76
C VAL A 194 -8.56 2.56 -3.32
N LEU A 195 -7.49 1.88 -2.93
CA LEU A 195 -6.20 2.46 -2.59
C LEU A 195 -5.25 2.25 -3.76
N ILE A 196 -4.57 3.30 -4.19
CA ILE A 196 -3.65 3.28 -5.33
C ILE A 196 -2.34 3.89 -4.88
N TRP A 197 -1.27 3.12 -4.87
CA TRP A 197 0.07 3.62 -4.66
C TRP A 197 0.66 4.11 -5.98
N TYR A 198 1.48 5.16 -5.95
CA TYR A 198 2.27 5.61 -7.10
C TYR A 198 3.59 6.28 -6.67
N PRO A 199 4.68 6.14 -7.45
CA PRO A 199 5.95 6.78 -7.14
C PRO A 199 6.00 8.21 -7.66
N LEU A 200 6.64 9.10 -6.89
CA LEU A 200 7.03 10.43 -7.35
C LEU A 200 8.44 10.34 -7.94
N LEU A 201 8.50 10.29 -9.27
CA LEU A 201 9.72 10.24 -10.07
C LEU A 201 9.91 11.55 -10.86
N PRO A 202 11.15 11.99 -11.14
CA PRO A 202 11.41 13.22 -11.91
C PRO A 202 10.72 13.26 -13.27
N ALA A 203 10.45 12.11 -13.88
CA ALA A 203 9.76 11.99 -15.16
C ALA A 203 8.27 12.41 -15.11
N GLY A 204 7.67 12.55 -13.92
CA GLY A 204 6.31 13.08 -13.76
C GLY A 204 5.18 12.20 -14.30
N HIS A 205 5.42 10.91 -14.59
CA HIS A 205 4.41 10.03 -15.20
C HIS A 205 3.17 9.77 -14.31
N HIS A 206 3.27 9.99 -13.00
CA HIS A 206 2.14 9.91 -12.09
C HIS A 206 1.02 10.92 -12.42
N HIS A 207 1.31 12.03 -13.11
CA HIS A 207 0.28 12.97 -13.55
C HIS A 207 -0.72 12.31 -14.50
N THR A 208 -0.30 11.37 -15.35
CA THR A 208 -1.22 10.60 -16.23
C THR A 208 -2.29 9.88 -15.42
N LEU A 209 -1.91 9.22 -14.33
CA LEU A 209 -2.84 8.56 -13.43
C LEU A 209 -3.75 9.58 -12.73
N LEU A 210 -3.18 10.63 -12.13
CA LEU A 210 -3.94 11.60 -11.35
C LEU A 210 -4.95 12.40 -12.20
N ASP A 211 -4.57 12.78 -13.41
CA ASP A 211 -5.42 13.51 -14.35
C ASP A 211 -6.55 12.61 -14.85
N ALA A 212 -6.24 11.36 -15.24
CA ALA A 212 -7.25 10.39 -15.66
C ALA A 212 -8.28 10.10 -14.55
N LEU A 213 -7.83 9.95 -13.30
CA LEU A 213 -8.74 9.78 -12.16
C LEU A 213 -9.61 11.02 -11.93
N LYS A 214 -9.07 12.22 -12.09
CA LYS A 214 -9.83 13.48 -11.95
C LYS A 214 -10.88 13.65 -13.05
N GLU A 215 -10.54 13.24 -14.27
CA GLU A 215 -11.40 13.35 -15.45
C GLU A 215 -12.42 12.21 -15.56
N SER A 216 -12.25 11.12 -14.78
CA SER A 216 -13.15 9.95 -14.77
C SER A 216 -14.59 10.24 -14.32
N GLY A 217 -14.84 11.42 -13.75
CA GLY A 217 -16.14 11.79 -13.16
C GLY A 217 -16.41 11.19 -11.78
N GLN A 218 -15.46 10.41 -11.23
CA GLN A 218 -15.53 9.89 -9.87
C GLN A 218 -15.35 11.02 -8.84
N ARG A 219 -15.95 10.84 -7.67
CA ARG A 219 -15.90 11.79 -6.55
C ARG A 219 -15.22 11.14 -5.35
N LYS A 220 -14.95 11.93 -4.30
CA LYS A 220 -14.31 11.44 -3.07
C LYS A 220 -12.96 10.80 -3.36
N ILE A 221 -12.11 11.53 -4.07
CA ILE A 221 -10.75 11.12 -4.37
C ILE A 221 -9.85 11.91 -3.44
N TRP A 222 -9.33 11.23 -2.42
CA TRP A 222 -8.36 11.81 -1.49
C TRP A 222 -6.95 11.40 -1.90
N ARG A 223 -6.03 12.35 -1.87
CA ARG A 223 -4.62 12.17 -2.24
C ARG A 223 -3.73 12.49 -1.05
N SER A 224 -2.75 11.64 -0.83
CA SER A 224 -1.75 11.72 0.23
C SER A 224 -0.38 11.52 -0.40
N GLU A 225 0.56 12.44 -0.19
CA GLU A 225 1.90 12.39 -0.76
C GLU A 225 2.95 12.61 0.35
N LEU A 226 3.97 11.75 0.34
CA LEU A 226 5.13 11.81 1.22
C LEU A 226 6.37 12.02 0.36
N LEU A 227 7.03 13.16 0.54
CA LEU A 227 8.29 13.50 -0.09
C LEU A 227 9.42 13.20 0.90
N LEU A 228 10.46 12.50 0.45
CA LEU A 228 11.70 12.32 1.20
C LEU A 228 12.69 13.48 0.91
N ARG A 229 12.63 13.99 -0.31
CA ARG A 229 13.52 15.01 -0.88
C ARG A 229 12.72 16.00 -1.73
N GLU A 230 13.25 17.19 -1.93
CA GLU A 230 12.57 18.21 -2.75
C GLU A 230 12.61 17.83 -4.24
N PRO A 231 11.55 18.15 -5.02
CA PRO A 231 11.54 17.93 -6.46
C PRO A 231 12.73 18.63 -7.14
N GLY A 232 13.49 17.88 -7.94
CA GLY A 232 14.64 18.41 -8.69
C GLY A 232 15.99 18.35 -7.94
N GLU A 233 16.02 17.92 -6.67
CA GLU A 233 17.30 17.66 -5.97
C GLU A 233 18.06 16.47 -6.55
N GLN A 234 17.35 15.54 -7.22
CA GLN A 234 17.96 14.38 -7.89
C GLN A 234 17.46 14.23 -9.33
N VAL A 235 18.38 13.82 -10.21
CA VAL A 235 18.11 13.52 -11.62
C VAL A 235 17.51 12.12 -11.80
N HIS A 236 17.74 11.22 -10.84
CA HIS A 236 17.31 9.82 -10.87
C HIS A 236 16.80 9.36 -9.50
N GLY A 237 15.94 8.33 -9.51
CA GLY A 237 15.39 7.73 -8.30
C GLY A 237 14.06 8.36 -7.86
N MET A 238 13.36 7.64 -6.98
CA MET A 238 12.11 8.07 -6.38
C MET A 238 12.40 9.11 -5.28
N PHE A 239 11.81 10.31 -5.40
CA PHE A 239 11.97 11.38 -4.40
C PHE A 239 10.81 11.42 -3.40
N GLY A 240 9.72 10.72 -3.69
CA GLY A 240 8.55 10.62 -2.83
C GLY A 240 7.60 9.51 -3.28
N SER A 241 6.54 9.30 -2.52
CA SER A 241 5.46 8.37 -2.85
C SER A 241 4.09 9.01 -2.64
N GLY A 242 3.12 8.55 -3.40
CA GLY A 242 1.74 8.98 -3.30
C GLY A 242 0.79 7.81 -3.06
N MET A 243 -0.29 8.10 -2.36
CA MET A 243 -1.45 7.25 -2.16
C MET A 243 -2.68 8.04 -2.61
N VAL A 244 -3.46 7.48 -3.53
CA VAL A 244 -4.85 7.89 -3.77
C VAL A 244 -5.76 6.92 -3.04
N VAL A 245 -6.76 7.44 -2.34
CA VAL A 245 -7.85 6.64 -1.76
C VAL A 245 -9.18 7.17 -2.28
N ILE A 246 -9.89 6.34 -3.03
CA ILE A 246 -11.24 6.63 -3.52
C ILE A 246 -12.26 6.04 -2.55
N ASN A 247 -13.32 6.81 -2.26
CA ASN A 247 -14.26 6.53 -1.19
C ASN A 247 -13.54 6.32 0.16
N PRO A 248 -12.63 7.22 0.57
CA PRO A 248 -11.88 7.05 1.80
C PRO A 248 -12.84 6.92 2.99
N PRO A 249 -12.54 6.03 3.95
CA PRO A 249 -13.34 5.96 5.16
C PRO A 249 -13.28 7.26 5.97
N TRP A 250 -14.35 7.55 6.70
CA TRP A 250 -14.48 8.82 7.44
C TRP A 250 -13.33 9.02 8.44
N GLY A 251 -12.73 10.22 8.40
CA GLY A 251 -11.61 10.62 9.24
C GLY A 251 -10.27 9.97 8.88
N LEU A 252 -10.14 9.36 7.70
CA LEU A 252 -8.85 8.85 7.19
C LEU A 252 -7.83 9.99 7.08
N ASP A 253 -8.26 11.13 6.54
CA ASP A 253 -7.46 12.33 6.33
C ASP A 253 -6.87 12.87 7.63
N GLU A 254 -7.70 13.10 8.64
CA GLU A 254 -7.26 13.61 9.95
C GLU A 254 -6.34 12.61 10.68
N ARG A 255 -6.70 11.31 10.66
CA ARG A 255 -5.92 10.27 11.35
C ARG A 255 -4.57 10.05 10.71
N LEU A 256 -4.50 9.99 9.38
CA LEU A 256 -3.23 9.81 8.70
C LEU A 256 -2.38 11.06 8.84
N ALA A 257 -2.94 12.27 8.73
CA ALA A 257 -2.18 13.51 8.94
C ALA A 257 -1.55 13.59 10.35
N ALA A 258 -2.30 13.21 11.40
CA ALA A 258 -1.76 13.17 12.76
C ALA A 258 -0.59 12.19 12.90
N ALA A 259 -0.75 10.96 12.40
CA ALA A 259 0.31 9.96 12.41
C ALA A 259 1.53 10.39 11.57
N MET A 260 1.30 10.98 10.39
CA MET A 260 2.37 11.44 9.50
C MET A 260 3.14 12.63 10.08
N ALA A 261 2.51 13.46 10.91
CA ALA A 261 3.20 14.54 11.62
C ALA A 261 4.28 14.03 12.59
N GLU A 262 4.07 12.86 13.22
CA GLU A 262 5.08 12.20 14.07
C GLU A 262 6.13 11.43 13.24
N ILE A 263 5.73 10.78 12.14
CA ILE A 263 6.65 9.97 11.30
C ILE A 263 7.59 10.84 10.47
N THR A 264 7.09 11.91 9.85
CA THR A 264 7.84 12.66 8.83
C THR A 264 9.20 13.17 9.34
N PRO A 265 9.32 13.73 10.56
CA PRO A 265 10.61 14.14 11.11
C PRO A 265 11.60 12.98 11.32
N LEU A 266 11.12 11.76 11.58
CA LEU A 266 11.96 10.58 11.77
C LEU A 266 12.57 10.05 10.46
N LEU A 267 11.92 10.36 9.32
CA LEU A 267 12.40 9.97 7.99
C LEU A 267 13.47 10.93 7.45
N GLY A 268 13.64 12.11 8.06
CA GLY A 268 14.63 13.09 7.66
C GLY A 268 14.12 14.53 7.71
N SER A 269 15.03 15.49 7.84
CA SER A 269 14.70 16.92 7.95
C SER A 269 14.15 17.54 6.66
N SER A 270 14.45 16.95 5.51
CA SER A 270 13.90 17.31 4.20
C SER A 270 12.53 16.70 3.92
N SER A 271 12.10 15.72 4.73
CA SER A 271 10.87 14.99 4.47
C SER A 271 9.64 15.90 4.66
N ARG A 272 8.66 15.78 3.77
CA ARG A 272 7.42 16.56 3.79
C ARG A 272 6.23 15.66 3.54
N TYR A 273 5.15 15.92 4.25
CA TYR A 273 3.88 15.25 4.06
C TYR A 273 2.83 16.27 3.63
N GLN A 274 2.04 15.93 2.62
CA GLN A 274 0.89 16.71 2.20
C GLN A 274 -0.27 15.79 1.83
N ALA A 275 -1.48 16.25 2.08
CA ALA A 275 -2.68 15.56 1.65
C ALA A 275 -3.79 16.55 1.32
N ASP A 276 -4.61 16.20 0.33
CA ASP A 276 -5.67 17.04 -0.18
C ASP A 276 -6.80 16.21 -0.83
N TRP A 277 -7.97 16.82 -0.93
CA TRP A 277 -9.06 16.27 -1.74
C TRP A 277 -8.81 16.59 -3.21
N TRP A 278 -8.24 15.64 -3.94
CA TRP A 278 -7.98 15.76 -5.37
C TRP A 278 -9.27 15.97 -6.17
N VAL A 279 -10.32 15.27 -5.77
CA VAL A 279 -11.71 15.53 -6.19
C VAL A 279 -12.61 15.48 -4.96
N GLY A 280 -13.36 16.57 -4.75
CA GLY A 280 -14.22 16.74 -3.58
C GLY A 280 -15.34 15.69 -3.46
N GLU A 281 -16.01 15.72 -2.30
CA GLU A 281 -17.07 14.79 -1.91
C GLU A 281 -18.28 14.73 -2.84
#